data_AF-A0A941N6A6-F1
#
_entry.id   AF-A0A941N6A6-F1
#
_cell.length_a   1.000
_cell.length_b   1.000
_cell.length_c   1.000
_cell.angle_alpha   90.00
_cell.angle_beta   90.00
_cell.angle_gamma   90.00
#
_symmetry.space_group_name_H-M   'P 1'
#
loop_
_entity.id
_entity.type
_entity.pdbx_description
1 polymer ?
#
loop_
_entity_poly.entity_id
_entity_poly.type
_entity_poly.pdbx_seq_one_letter_code
_entity_poly.pdbx_strand_id
1 'polypeptide(L)' 'MRDQPIAALPEHALPKRAKNALLRGGIATLEDAAEWTDRDLLSLPHIGRAYVASLRALMGR' A
#
# COMPACT_ATOMS: atom_id res chain seq x y z
N MET A 1 9.51 11.84 -9.73
CA MET A 1 9.38 11.29 -8.37
C MET A 1 9.87 9.85 -8.37
N ARG A 2 10.09 9.22 -7.20
CA ARG A 2 10.42 7.79 -7.15
C ARG A 2 9.09 7.01 -7.12
N ASP A 3 8.63 6.59 -8.29
CA ASP A 3 7.51 5.64 -8.44
C ASP A 3 7.92 4.26 -7.90
N GLN A 4 7.97 4.11 -6.57
CA GLN A 4 8.34 2.84 -5.97
C GLN A 4 7.19 1.83 -6.17
N PRO A 5 7.43 0.70 -6.87
CA PRO A 5 6.37 -0.27 -7.11
C PRO A 5 5.96 -1.02 -5.83
N ILE A 6 4.66 -1.19 -5.61
CA ILE A 6 4.12 -1.98 -4.48
C ILE A 6 4.66 -3.41 -4.48
N ALA A 7 4.84 -4.00 -5.66
CA ALA A 7 5.39 -5.35 -5.81
C ALA A 7 6.80 -5.49 -5.21
N ALA A 8 7.61 -4.43 -5.30
CA ALA A 8 9.00 -4.39 -4.86
C ALA A 8 9.18 -4.08 -3.37
N LEU A 9 8.12 -3.76 -2.63
CA LEU A 9 8.20 -3.51 -1.19
C LEU A 9 8.66 -4.77 -0.45
N PRO A 10 9.42 -4.67 0.65
CA PRO A 10 9.85 -5.85 1.38
C PRO A 10 8.67 -6.53 2.10
N GLU A 11 8.74 -7.86 2.28
CA GLU A 11 7.65 -8.63 2.91
C GLU A 11 7.36 -8.23 4.36
N HIS A 12 8.37 -7.71 5.08
CA HIS A 12 8.20 -7.20 6.44
C HIS A 12 7.40 -5.88 6.48
N ALA A 13 7.36 -5.12 5.37
CA ALA A 13 6.55 -3.91 5.26
C ALA A 13 5.12 -4.26 4.80
N LEU A 14 5.00 -5.08 3.75
CA LEU A 14 3.71 -5.61 3.30
C LEU A 14 3.83 -7.07 2.87
N PRO A 15 3.01 -7.98 3.43
CA PRO A 15 2.97 -9.36 2.97
C PRO A 15 2.36 -9.46 1.56
N LYS A 16 2.65 -10.55 0.86
CA LYS A 16 2.15 -10.82 -0.51
C LYS A 16 0.65 -10.60 -0.69
N ARG A 17 -0.17 -11.01 0.29
CA ARG A 17 -1.64 -10.82 0.24
C ARG A 17 -2.05 -9.35 0.21
N ALA A 18 -1.35 -8.50 0.97
CA ALA A 18 -1.62 -7.07 1.04
C ALA A 18 -1.17 -6.39 -0.25
N LYS A 19 0.02 -6.75 -0.78
CA LYS A 19 0.47 -6.30 -2.10
C LYS A 19 -0.52 -6.68 -3.21
N ASN A 20 -0.99 -7.92 -3.20
CA ASN A 20 -1.96 -8.39 -4.20
C ASN A 20 -3.30 -7.67 -4.11
N ALA A 21 -3.75 -7.32 -2.89
CA ALA A 21 -4.97 -6.54 -2.71
C ALA A 21 -4.82 -5.13 -3.30
N LEU A 22 -3.70 -4.47 -3.04
CA LEU A 22 -3.38 -3.15 -3.61
C LEU A 22 -3.32 -3.21 -5.15
N LEU A 23 -2.56 -4.15 -5.71
CA LEU A 23 -2.41 -4.31 -7.15
C LEU A 23 -3.76 -4.60 -7.85
N ARG A 24 -4.62 -5.42 -7.25
CA ARG A 24 -5.97 -5.69 -7.77
C ARG A 24 -6.92 -4.50 -7.61
N GLY A 25 -6.67 -3.64 -6.64
CA GLY A 25 -7.36 -2.36 -6.46
C GLY A 25 -6.87 -1.25 -7.40
N GLY A 26 -5.92 -1.54 -8.30
CA GLY A 26 -5.35 -0.56 -9.22
C GLY A 26 -4.20 0.27 -8.63
N ILE A 27 -3.71 -0.08 -7.44
CA ILE A 27 -2.63 0.63 -6.74
C ILE A 27 -1.31 -0.10 -7.04
N ALA A 28 -0.56 0.41 -8.01
CA ALA A 28 0.68 -0.19 -8.48
C ALA A 28 1.93 0.43 -7.86
N THR A 29 1.86 1.71 -7.47
CA THR A 29 2.96 2.48 -6.91
C THR A 29 2.63 3.05 -5.53
N LEU A 30 3.65 3.50 -4.79
CA LEU A 30 3.44 4.29 -3.57
C LEU A 30 2.73 5.62 -3.85
N GLU A 31 2.87 6.17 -5.05
CA GLU A 31 2.21 7.42 -5.46
C GLU A 31 0.71 7.19 -5.65
N ASP A 32 0.31 6.10 -6.31
CA ASP A 32 -1.11 5.67 -6.40
C ASP A 32 -1.70 5.49 -4.99
N ALA A 33 -0.95 4.88 -4.07
CA ALA A 33 -1.39 4.67 -2.69
C ALA A 33 -1.52 5.99 -1.91
N ALA A 34 -0.79 7.04 -2.31
CA ALA A 34 -0.83 8.36 -1.69
C ALA A 34 -2.10 9.15 -2.05
N GLU A 35 -2.71 8.84 -3.21
CA GLU A 35 -3.98 9.43 -3.66
C GLU A 35 -5.20 8.85 -2.93
N TRP A 36 -5.07 7.65 -2.38
CA TRP A 36 -6.15 6.98 -1.66
C TRP A 36 -6.22 7.43 -0.20
N THR A 37 -7.43 7.55 0.34
CA THR A 37 -7.61 7.83 1.77
C THR A 37 -7.34 6.59 2.63
N ASP A 38 -7.04 6.77 3.91
CA ASP A 38 -6.88 5.64 4.84
C ASP A 38 -8.12 4.76 4.89
N ARG A 39 -9.32 5.36 4.75
CA ARG A 39 -10.58 4.64 4.70
C ARG A 39 -10.67 3.74 3.48
N ASP A 40 -10.27 4.24 2.31
CA ASP A 40 -10.31 3.48 1.06
C ASP A 40 -9.30 2.34 1.11
N LEU A 41 -8.09 2.60 1.61
CA LEU A 41 -7.07 1.56 1.81
C LEU A 41 -7.56 0.47 2.78
N LEU A 42 -8.20 0.85 3.89
CA LEU A 42 -8.78 -0.09 4.86
C LEU A 42 -9.99 -0.86 4.33
N SER A 43 -10.61 -0.41 3.23
CA SER A 43 -11.70 -1.14 2.58
C SER A 43 -11.21 -2.32 1.74
N LEU A 44 -9.93 -2.34 1.39
CA LEU A 44 -9.34 -3.42 0.60
C LEU A 44 -9.20 -4.71 1.43
N PRO A 45 -9.44 -5.87 0.82
CA PRO A 45 -9.29 -7.14 1.51
C PRO A 45 -7.84 -7.32 1.97
N HIS A 46 -7.65 -7.84 3.19
CA HIS A 46 -6.34 -8.09 3.79
C HIS A 46 -5.47 -6.85 4.07
N ILE A 47 -6.04 -5.65 3.99
CA ILE A 47 -5.38 -4.41 4.43
C ILE A 47 -5.88 -4.03 5.83
N GLY A 48 -4.98 -4.10 6.81
CA GLY A 48 -5.23 -3.66 8.18
C GLY A 48 -4.54 -2.33 8.50
N ARG A 49 -4.91 -1.72 9.63
CA ARG A 49 -4.34 -0.44 10.10
C ARG A 49 -2.81 -0.42 10.15
N ALA A 50 -2.19 -1.55 10.55
CA ALA A 50 -0.73 -1.68 10.59
C ALA A 50 -0.10 -1.51 9.20
N TYR A 51 -0.71 -2.08 8.15
CA TYR A 51 -0.17 -1.96 6.78
C TYR A 51 -0.41 -0.58 6.19
N VAL A 52 -1.53 0.07 6.53
CA VAL A 52 -1.76 1.48 6.18
C VAL A 52 -0.71 2.38 6.83
N ALA A 53 -0.44 2.18 8.12
CA ALA A 53 0.63 2.92 8.81
C ALA A 53 2.00 2.69 8.17
N SER A 54 2.34 1.44 7.79
CA SER A 54 3.59 1.16 7.06
C SER A 54 3.64 1.84 5.70
N LEU A 55 2.54 1.84 4.93
CA LEU A 55 2.45 2.56 3.66
C LEU A 55 2.67 4.06 3.85
N ARG A 56 2.01 4.68 4.84
CA ARG A 56 2.15 6.11 5.14
C ARG A 56 3.57 6.48 5.55
N ALA A 57 4.19 5.67 6.42
CA ALA A 57 5.60 5.83 6.79
C ALA A 57 6.54 5.76 5.58
N LEU A 58 6.30 4.85 4.62
CA LEU A 58 7.08 4.75 3.37
C LEU A 58 6.90 5.97 2.46
N MET A 59 5.73 6.62 2.52
CA MET A 59 5.42 7.87 1.80
C MET A 59 5.94 9.13 2.51
N GLY A 60 6.38 9.03 3.76
CA GLY A 60 6.71 10.18 4.61
C GLY A 60 5.48 10.96 5.11
N ARG A 61 4.35 10.27 5.29
CA ARG A 61 3.08 10.79 5.84
C ARG A 61 2.73 10.12 7.17
#